data_AF-A0A101RL19-F1
#
_entry.id   AF-A0A101RL19-F1
#
_cell.length_a   1.000
_cell.length_b   1.000
_cell.length_c   1.000
_cell.angle_alpha   90.00
_cell.angle_beta   90.00
_cell.angle_gamma   90.00
#
_symmetry.space_group_name_H-M   'P 1'
#
loop_
_entity.id
_entity.type
_entity.pdbx_description
1 polymer ?
#
loop_
_entity_poly.entity_id
_entity_poly.type
_entity_poly.pdbx_seq_one_letter_code
_entity_poly.pdbx_strand_id
1 'polypeptide(L)'
;MSTPTSPKPEPSAPESLAVPAPATWQLSILTVWHPALGMAVDPVAVLALDAAPDADPAQHVVWVPLVYDEANPWRERLAEGVTPEKVDRWQEENGVCQLSLTDVPPGAADLRHAAELVLDQLLAEVIPVLPPRDGA
;
A
#
# COMPACT_ATOMS: atom_id res chain seq x y z
N MET A 1 -29.30 -5.32 -63.48
CA MET A 1 -29.78 -5.00 -62.12
C MET A 1 -29.08 -5.95 -61.17
N SER A 2 -28.09 -5.47 -60.42
CA SER A 2 -27.24 -6.30 -59.57
C SER A 2 -27.66 -6.11 -58.11
N THR A 3 -28.08 -7.17 -57.45
CA THR A 3 -28.36 -7.20 -56.01
C THR A 3 -27.05 -7.32 -55.22
N PRO A 4 -26.77 -6.46 -54.23
CA PRO A 4 -25.63 -6.65 -53.34
C PRO A 4 -25.98 -7.64 -52.20
N THR A 5 -25.11 -8.64 -52.04
CA THR A 5 -25.01 -9.56 -50.91
C THR A 5 -24.94 -8.80 -49.58
N SER A 6 -25.86 -9.11 -48.65
CA SER A 6 -25.74 -8.71 -47.24
C SER A 6 -24.68 -9.56 -46.54
N PRO A 7 -23.70 -8.97 -45.83
CA PRO A 7 -22.86 -9.74 -44.93
C PRO A 7 -23.58 -10.01 -43.60
N LYS A 8 -23.44 -11.26 -43.18
CA LYS A 8 -23.87 -11.88 -41.92
C LYS A 8 -23.29 -11.12 -40.69
N PRO A 9 -24.04 -10.95 -39.58
CA PRO A 9 -23.49 -10.36 -38.37
C PRO A 9 -22.40 -11.26 -37.77
N GLU A 10 -21.25 -10.66 -37.55
CA GLU A 10 -20.04 -11.22 -36.95
C GLU A 10 -20.26 -11.51 -35.44
N PRO A 11 -19.58 -12.52 -34.85
CA PRO A 11 -19.84 -12.94 -33.47
C PRO A 11 -19.39 -11.86 -32.47
N SER A 12 -20.21 -11.62 -31.46
CA SER A 12 -19.92 -10.80 -30.29
C SER A 12 -18.49 -11.03 -29.81
N ALA A 13 -17.66 -9.98 -29.91
CA ALA A 13 -16.41 -9.91 -29.18
C ALA A 13 -16.71 -10.12 -27.69
N PRO A 14 -15.92 -10.95 -26.97
CA PRO A 14 -16.07 -11.03 -25.53
C PRO A 14 -15.84 -9.63 -24.97
N GLU A 15 -16.71 -9.22 -24.03
CA GLU A 15 -16.46 -8.09 -23.15
C GLU A 15 -15.03 -8.20 -22.67
N SER A 16 -14.18 -7.34 -23.23
CA SER A 16 -12.83 -7.12 -22.78
C SER A 16 -12.99 -6.70 -21.32
N LEU A 17 -12.78 -7.64 -20.40
CA LEU A 17 -12.52 -7.35 -19.01
C LEU A 17 -11.44 -6.27 -19.07
N ALA A 18 -11.82 -5.02 -18.84
CA ALA A 18 -10.88 -3.93 -18.74
C ALA A 18 -9.99 -4.34 -17.58
N VAL A 19 -8.82 -4.90 -17.90
CA VAL A 19 -7.75 -5.08 -16.94
C VAL A 19 -7.55 -3.67 -16.40
N PRO A 20 -7.88 -3.39 -15.13
CA PRO A 20 -7.62 -2.07 -14.59
C PRO A 20 -6.14 -1.81 -14.86
N ALA A 21 -5.82 -0.65 -15.41
CA ALA A 21 -4.44 -0.23 -15.57
C ALA A 21 -3.70 -0.56 -14.25
N PRO A 22 -2.48 -1.14 -14.31
CA PRO A 22 -1.80 -1.49 -13.08
C PRO A 22 -1.78 -0.24 -12.20
N ALA A 23 -2.38 -0.34 -11.01
CA ALA A 23 -2.33 0.75 -10.06
C ALA A 23 -0.85 1.10 -9.89
N THR A 24 -0.46 2.33 -10.22
CA THR A 24 0.91 2.82 -10.02
C THR A 24 1.21 3.04 -8.54
N TRP A 25 0.24 2.76 -7.67
CA TRP A 25 0.34 2.93 -6.24
C TRP A 25 1.11 1.79 -5.62
N GLN A 26 2.10 2.16 -4.83
CA GLN A 26 2.91 1.27 -4.03
C GLN A 26 2.64 1.58 -2.56
N LEU A 27 2.23 0.56 -1.81
CA LEU A 27 2.08 0.64 -0.37
C LEU A 27 3.22 -0.10 0.31
N SER A 28 3.68 0.46 1.43
CA SER A 28 4.77 -0.11 2.19
C SER A 28 4.56 0.10 3.68
N ILE A 29 4.87 -0.93 4.45
CA ILE A 29 4.85 -0.89 5.92
C ILE A 29 6.28 -0.58 6.36
N LEU A 30 6.41 0.48 7.16
CA LEU A 30 7.67 0.90 7.77
C LEU A 30 7.77 0.26 9.14
N THR A 31 8.79 -0.56 9.35
CA THR A 31 9.05 -1.24 10.63
C THR A 31 10.35 -0.79 11.26
N VAL A 32 10.45 -0.96 12.57
CA VAL A 32 11.64 -0.68 13.38
C VAL A 32 12.02 -1.87 14.24
N TRP A 33 13.26 -1.85 14.73
CA TRP A 33 13.84 -2.90 15.56
C TRP A 33 13.04 -3.15 16.84
N HIS A 34 12.55 -4.37 16.99
CA HIS A 34 11.90 -4.82 18.21
C HIS A 34 12.93 -5.53 19.10
N PRO A 35 13.34 -4.94 20.24
CA PRO A 35 14.47 -5.44 21.03
C PRO A 35 14.26 -6.85 21.59
N ALA A 36 13.02 -7.22 21.90
CA ALA A 36 12.73 -8.55 22.43
C ALA A 36 12.73 -9.65 21.36
N LEU A 37 12.51 -9.29 20.10
CA LEU A 37 12.48 -10.25 18.98
C LEU A 37 13.79 -10.24 18.19
N GLY A 38 14.62 -9.20 18.36
CA GLY A 38 15.91 -9.09 17.69
C GLY A 38 15.79 -8.92 16.18
N MET A 39 14.74 -8.24 15.71
CA MET A 39 14.49 -7.99 14.29
C MET A 39 13.56 -6.77 14.09
N ALA A 40 13.57 -6.19 12.88
CA ALA A 40 12.77 -5.01 12.54
C ALA A 40 11.33 -5.38 12.12
N VAL A 41 10.48 -5.62 13.11
CA VAL A 41 9.10 -6.11 12.90
C VAL A 41 8.04 -5.22 13.54
N ASP A 42 8.43 -4.19 14.28
CA ASP A 42 7.47 -3.31 14.95
C ASP A 42 6.98 -2.24 13.96
N PRO A 43 5.70 -2.26 13.52
CA PRO A 43 5.21 -1.31 12.53
C PRO A 43 5.05 0.08 13.15
N VAL A 44 5.58 1.11 12.46
CA VAL A 44 5.52 2.49 12.92
C VAL A 44 4.75 3.42 11.98
N ALA A 45 4.66 3.07 10.71
CA ALA A 45 3.93 3.84 9.72
C ALA A 45 3.59 3.02 8.47
N VAL A 46 2.65 3.54 7.70
CA VAL A 46 2.36 3.12 6.33
C VAL A 46 2.75 4.25 5.39
N LEU A 47 3.54 3.92 4.38
CA LEU A 47 3.92 4.80 3.26
C LEU A 47 3.13 4.38 2.03
N ALA A 48 2.42 5.34 1.43
CA ALA A 48 1.83 5.23 0.11
C ALA A 48 2.58 6.13 -0.86
N LEU A 49 2.89 5.60 -2.03
CA LEU A 49 3.61 6.30 -3.09
C LEU A 49 2.91 6.08 -4.43
N ASP A 50 2.70 7.16 -5.18
CA ASP A 50 2.40 7.06 -6.61
C ASP A 50 3.70 6.91 -7.39
N ALA A 51 3.96 5.72 -7.93
CA ALA A 51 5.15 5.42 -8.72
C ALA A 51 4.91 5.62 -10.23
N ALA A 52 3.94 6.47 -10.61
CA ALA A 52 3.71 6.80 -12.01
C ALA A 52 4.96 7.44 -12.66
N PRO A 53 5.42 6.95 -13.83
CA PRO A 53 6.73 7.31 -14.38
C PRO A 53 6.88 8.76 -14.85
N ASP A 54 5.77 9.49 -15.05
CA ASP A 54 5.74 10.84 -15.61
C ASP A 54 5.16 11.91 -14.65
N ALA A 55 4.93 11.55 -13.39
CA ALA A 55 4.36 12.45 -12.38
C ALA A 55 5.38 12.75 -11.27
N ASP A 56 5.23 13.92 -10.62
CA ASP A 56 5.87 14.15 -9.33
C ASP A 56 5.26 13.14 -8.34
N PRO A 57 6.06 12.22 -7.75
CA PRO A 57 5.51 11.11 -6.98
C PRO A 57 4.74 11.65 -5.78
N ALA A 58 3.42 11.49 -5.82
CA ALA A 58 2.58 11.83 -4.69
C ALA A 58 2.84 10.81 -3.57
N GLN A 59 3.27 11.28 -2.41
CA GLN A 59 3.49 10.44 -1.24
C GLN A 59 2.50 10.78 -0.12
N HIS A 60 2.04 9.75 0.59
CA HIS A 60 1.30 9.90 1.82
C HIS A 60 1.87 8.97 2.90
N VAL A 61 2.00 9.48 4.13
CA VAL A 61 2.51 8.69 5.26
C VAL A 61 1.51 8.80 6.41
N VAL A 62 1.06 7.65 6.91
CA VAL A 62 0.18 7.56 8.06
C VAL A 62 0.93 6.87 9.20
N TRP A 63 1.05 7.56 10.33
CA TRP A 63 1.80 7.08 11.50
C TRP A 63 0.92 6.21 12.41
N VAL A 64 1.51 5.17 12.99
CA VAL A 64 0.86 4.36 14.02
C VAL A 64 0.77 5.19 15.32
N PRO A 65 -0.43 5.29 15.96
CA PRO A 65 -0.64 6.20 17.09
C PRO A 65 0.19 5.97 18.37
N LEU A 66 0.87 4.83 18.52
CA LEU A 66 1.49 4.42 19.78
C LEU A 66 3.04 4.43 19.80
N VAL A 67 3.71 4.54 18.65
CA VAL A 67 5.18 4.39 18.54
C VAL A 67 5.81 5.62 17.91
N TYR A 68 5.83 6.74 18.65
CA TYR A 68 6.32 8.01 18.13
C TYR A 68 7.85 8.16 18.25
N ASP A 69 8.52 7.68 19.30
CA ASP A 69 9.96 7.95 19.45
C ASP A 69 10.82 6.98 18.63
N GLU A 70 10.43 5.71 18.58
CA GLU A 70 11.10 4.64 17.82
C GLU A 70 11.02 4.88 16.31
N ALA A 71 10.03 5.66 15.86
CA ALA A 71 9.85 6.10 14.49
C ALA A 71 10.87 7.16 14.01
N ASN A 72 11.68 7.73 14.89
CA ASN A 72 12.62 8.81 14.53
C ASN A 72 13.52 8.52 13.33
N PRO A 73 14.15 7.34 13.20
CA PRO A 73 14.98 7.03 12.03
C PRO A 73 14.21 7.11 10.71
N TRP A 74 12.93 6.72 10.71
CA TRP A 74 12.07 6.86 9.53
C TRP A 74 11.75 8.33 9.25
N ARG A 75 11.52 9.16 10.27
CA ARG A 75 11.30 10.60 10.06
C ARG A 75 12.48 11.28 9.38
N GLU A 76 13.69 10.97 9.81
CA GLU A 76 14.92 11.51 9.21
C GLU A 76 15.03 11.12 7.73
N ARG A 77 14.77 9.84 7.41
CA ARG A 77 14.78 9.34 6.03
C ARG A 77 13.72 9.98 5.14
N LEU A 78 12.51 10.15 5.68
CA LEU A 78 11.37 10.70 4.95
C LEU A 78 11.46 12.22 4.78
N ALA A 79 12.23 12.93 5.61
CA ALA A 79 12.40 14.38 5.55
C ALA A 79 13.05 14.86 4.24
N GLU A 80 13.88 14.02 3.62
CA GLU A 80 14.53 14.31 2.34
C GLU A 80 13.65 14.04 1.11
N GLY A 81 12.37 13.73 1.31
CA GLY A 81 11.45 13.29 0.27
C GLY A 81 11.65 11.83 -0.13
N VAL A 82 10.60 11.22 -0.67
CA VAL A 82 10.56 9.80 -1.07
C VAL A 82 10.46 9.72 -2.58
N THR A 83 11.24 8.80 -3.15
CA THR A 83 11.14 8.42 -4.57
C THR A 83 11.07 6.90 -4.66
N PRO A 84 10.57 6.34 -5.78
CA PRO A 84 10.54 4.89 -5.99
C PRO A 84 11.92 4.23 -5.78
N GLU A 85 13.00 4.88 -6.26
CA GLU A 85 14.37 4.36 -6.12
C GLU A 85 14.84 4.33 -4.67
N LYS A 86 14.41 5.31 -3.84
CA LYS A 86 14.69 5.27 -2.40
C LYS A 86 13.95 4.11 -1.74
N VAL A 87 12.71 3.86 -2.14
CA VAL A 87 11.92 2.73 -1.60
C VAL A 87 12.58 1.41 -1.97
N ASP A 88 12.98 1.21 -3.23
CA ASP A 88 13.68 -0.01 -3.66
C ASP A 88 14.97 -0.23 -2.87
N ARG A 89 15.78 0.83 -2.68
CA ARG A 89 16.98 0.74 -1.84
C ARG A 89 16.65 0.36 -0.39
N TRP A 90 15.62 0.95 0.20
CA TRP A 90 15.22 0.62 1.59
C TRP A 90 14.67 -0.81 1.75
N GLN A 91 14.15 -1.43 0.69
CA GLN A 91 13.76 -2.84 0.72
C GLN A 91 14.96 -3.78 0.79
N GLU A 92 16.07 -3.42 0.14
CA GLU A 92 17.29 -4.22 0.14
C GLU A 92 18.12 -4.04 1.44
N GLU A 93 17.91 -2.93 2.13
CA GLU A 93 18.57 -2.63 3.40
C GLU A 93 18.11 -3.57 4.53
N ASN A 94 19.08 -4.07 5.30
CA ASN A 94 18.83 -4.81 6.53
C ASN A 94 19.41 -4.04 7.71
N GLY A 95 18.64 -3.92 8.80
CA GLY A 95 19.12 -3.21 9.98
C GLY A 95 18.00 -2.83 10.96
N VAL A 96 18.14 -1.66 11.56
CA VAL A 96 17.25 -1.14 12.61
C VAL A 96 15.89 -0.70 12.04
N CYS A 97 15.83 -0.40 10.75
CA CYS A 97 14.61 -0.04 10.03
C CYS A 97 14.47 -0.91 8.80
N GLN A 98 13.27 -1.43 8.56
CA GLN A 98 12.97 -2.21 7.37
C GLN A 98 11.67 -1.72 6.74
N LEU A 99 11.60 -1.91 5.43
CA LEU A 99 10.45 -1.58 4.61
C LEU A 99 9.94 -2.86 3.97
N SER A 100 8.64 -3.11 4.08
CA SER A 100 7.99 -4.26 3.45
C SER A 100 6.89 -3.78 2.52
N LEU A 101 6.91 -4.24 1.26
CA LEU A 101 5.83 -4.00 0.32
C LEU A 101 4.55 -4.70 0.79
N THR A 102 3.42 -4.05 0.53
CA THR A 102 2.10 -4.64 0.76
C THR A 102 1.18 -4.31 -0.41
N ASP A 103 0.15 -5.13 -0.57
CA ASP A 103 -0.83 -4.96 -1.62
C ASP A 103 -1.72 -3.75 -1.35
N VAL A 104 -2.21 -3.11 -2.42
CA VAL A 104 -3.21 -2.06 -2.31
C VAL A 104 -4.55 -2.68 -1.90
N PRO A 105 -5.16 -2.27 -0.78
CA PRO A 105 -6.41 -2.85 -0.33
C PRO A 105 -7.56 -2.50 -1.29
N PRO A 106 -8.51 -3.42 -1.50
CA PRO A 106 -9.67 -3.15 -2.34
C PRO A 106 -10.53 -2.03 -1.75
N GLY A 107 -11.11 -1.19 -2.60
CA GLY A 107 -11.99 -0.09 -2.16
C GLY A 107 -11.27 1.20 -1.77
N ALA A 108 -9.94 1.26 -1.90
CA ALA A 108 -9.20 2.51 -1.80
C ALA A 108 -9.67 3.52 -2.85
N ALA A 109 -10.01 4.73 -2.40
CA ALA A 109 -10.50 5.80 -3.27
C ALA A 109 -9.37 6.71 -3.77
N ASP A 110 -8.32 6.86 -2.96
CA ASP A 110 -7.11 7.61 -3.23
C ASP A 110 -5.94 7.02 -2.41
N LEU A 111 -4.72 7.52 -2.63
CA LEU A 111 -3.49 7.05 -1.96
C LEU A 111 -3.54 7.14 -0.44
N ARG A 112 -4.15 8.22 0.08
CA ARG A 112 -4.27 8.42 1.52
C ARG A 112 -5.24 7.39 2.10
N HIS A 113 -6.40 7.23 1.49
CA HIS A 113 -7.39 6.24 1.90
C HIS A 113 -6.80 4.83 1.83
N ALA A 114 -5.98 4.52 0.81
CA ALA A 114 -5.27 3.24 0.73
C ALA A 114 -4.34 3.01 1.94
N ALA A 115 -3.55 4.02 2.33
CA ALA A 115 -2.67 3.94 3.49
C ALA A 115 -3.45 3.80 4.82
N GLU A 116 -4.55 4.54 4.97
CA GLU A 116 -5.42 4.45 6.14
C GLU A 116 -6.05 3.05 6.27
N LEU A 117 -6.50 2.45 5.17
CA LEU A 117 -7.05 1.08 5.17
C LEU A 117 -6.01 0.02 5.58
N VAL A 118 -4.75 0.17 5.14
CA VAL A 118 -3.67 -0.73 5.58
C VAL A 118 -3.37 -0.53 7.07
N LEU A 119 -3.34 0.72 7.54
CA LEU A 119 -3.15 1.00 8.97
C LEU A 119 -4.27 0.36 9.80
N ASP A 120 -5.53 0.49 9.37
CA ASP A 120 -6.68 -0.11 10.06
C ASP A 120 -6.55 -1.64 10.13
N GLN A 121 -6.06 -2.29 9.08
CA GLN A 121 -5.81 -3.73 9.08
C GLN A 121 -4.70 -4.11 10.08
N LEU A 122 -3.57 -3.39 10.08
CA LEU A 122 -2.49 -3.61 11.03
C LEU A 122 -2.97 -3.46 12.48
N LEU A 123 -3.78 -2.44 12.75
CA LEU A 123 -4.33 -2.21 14.09
C LEU A 123 -5.37 -3.27 14.48
N ALA A 124 -6.16 -3.77 13.52
CA ALA A 124 -7.13 -4.84 13.76
C ALA A 124 -6.47 -6.18 14.12
N GLU A 125 -5.32 -6.51 13.53
CA GLU A 125 -4.55 -7.70 13.89
C GLU A 125 -3.95 -7.64 15.31
N VAL A 126 -3.67 -6.43 15.80
CA VAL A 126 -3.05 -6.21 17.12
C VAL A 126 -4.08 -6.16 18.24
N ILE A 127 -5.34 -5.81 17.95
CA ILE A 127 -6.39 -5.79 18.98
C ILE A 127 -6.93 -7.21 19.17
N PRO A 128 -6.68 -7.87 20.33
CA PRO A 128 -7.34 -9.12 20.62
C PRO A 128 -8.85 -8.89 20.59
N VAL A 129 -9.57 -9.69 19.79
CA VAL A 129 -11.03 -9.71 19.77
C VAL A 129 -11.50 -9.91 21.21
N LEU A 130 -11.98 -8.83 21.83
CA LEU A 130 -12.53 -8.92 23.17
C LEU A 130 -13.70 -9.90 23.10
N PRO A 131 -13.76 -10.91 23.98
CA PRO A 131 -14.92 -11.77 24.03
C PRO A 131 -16.17 -10.91 24.24
N PRO A 132 -17.31 -11.27 23.64
CA PRO A 132 -18.56 -10.56 23.88
C PRO A 132 -18.79 -10.49 25.40
N ARG A 133 -19.16 -9.31 25.90
CA ARG A 133 -19.56 -9.17 27.30
C ARG A 133 -20.84 -9.97 27.50
N ASP A 134 -20.71 -11.21 27.96
CA ASP A 134 -21.84 -11.93 28.53
C ASP A 134 -22.30 -11.16 29.77
N GLY A 135 -23.52 -10.63 29.72
CA GLY A 135 -24.22 -10.11 30.89
C GLY A 135 -24.68 -8.66 30.78
N ALA A 136 -25.83 -8.47 30.15
CA ALA A 136 -26.85 -7.54 30.65
C ALA A 136 -28.09 -8.37 30.99
#